data_AF-A0A6F8YZH5-F1
#
_entry.id   AF-A0A6F8YZH5-F1
#
_cell.length_a   1.000
_cell.length_b   1.000
_cell.length_c   1.000
_cell.angle_alpha   90.00
_cell.angle_beta   90.00
_cell.angle_gamma   90.00
#
_symmetry.space_group_name_H-M   'P 1'
#
loop_
_entity.id
_entity.type
_entity.pdbx_description
1 polymer ?
#
loop_
_entity_poly.entity_id
_entity_poly.type
_entity_poly.pdbx_seq_one_letter_code
_entity_poly.pdbx_strand_id
1 'polypeptide(L)'
;MRLKGQGYFAVRWQVAYYRCGGEIAMPTWTGLSGKLFHTGSGGGRRLDDPVPGATEVGLTWMGAPRRDPARLPAGAQQMWQAEYYHLDGEVTLHHNEVRRTSADYDLTVAPVTWSEVDADLTRAPHEWRGVVRYGKVRDTGTDRAPVPQYLTRERPADPRRVPQRSAL
;
A
#
# COMPACT_ATOMS: atom_id res chain seq x y z
N MET A 1 -1.54 -0.47 14.51
CA MET A 1 -0.29 0.24 14.87
C MET A 1 -0.53 1.73 14.92
N ARG A 2 -0.05 2.42 15.97
CA ARG A 2 -0.16 3.87 16.11
C ARG A 2 1.14 4.54 15.66
N LEU A 3 1.03 5.57 14.85
CA LEU A 3 2.13 6.38 14.34
C LEU A 3 1.98 7.80 14.90
N LYS A 4 3.09 8.39 15.35
CA LYS A 4 3.13 9.76 15.85
C LYS A 4 4.45 10.41 15.46
N GLY A 5 4.40 11.65 14.99
CA GLY A 5 5.59 12.45 14.69
C GLY A 5 5.41 13.34 13.47
N GLN A 6 6.53 13.84 12.97
CA GLN A 6 6.62 14.64 11.76
C GLN A 6 7.69 14.05 10.84
N GLY A 7 7.36 13.77 9.58
CA GLY A 7 8.30 13.26 8.59
C GLY A 7 7.71 12.22 7.66
N TYR A 8 8.58 11.57 6.87
CA TYR A 8 8.20 10.58 5.86
C TYR A 8 8.32 9.15 6.39
N PHE A 9 7.45 8.28 5.90
CA PHE A 9 7.52 6.85 6.17
C PHE A 9 7.00 6.06 4.96
N ALA A 10 7.47 4.83 4.83
CA ALA A 10 7.00 3.89 3.83
C ALA A 10 6.11 2.82 4.49
N VAL A 11 5.02 2.45 3.81
CA VAL A 11 4.27 1.22 4.05
C VAL A 11 4.62 0.26 2.93
N ARG A 12 5.22 -0.88 3.28
CA ARG A 12 5.59 -1.92 2.33
C ARG A 12 4.62 -3.08 2.41
N TRP A 13 4.01 -3.40 1.27
CA TRP A 13 3.09 -4.50 1.08
C TRP A 13 3.82 -5.80 0.75
N GLN A 14 3.42 -6.87 1.42
CA GLN A 14 3.90 -8.23 1.15
C GLN A 14 2.70 -9.17 1.10
N VAL A 15 2.08 -9.29 -0.07
CA VAL A 15 1.03 -10.30 -0.29
C VAL A 15 1.69 -11.67 -0.36
N ALA A 16 1.16 -12.66 0.35
CA ALA A 16 1.65 -14.04 0.31
C ALA A 16 1.20 -14.75 -0.98
N TYR A 17 1.62 -14.22 -2.13
CA TYR A 17 1.20 -14.58 -3.49
C TYR A 17 1.40 -16.07 -3.85
N TYR A 18 2.20 -16.79 -3.08
CA TYR A 18 2.45 -18.23 -3.24
C TYR A 18 1.39 -19.11 -2.57
N ARG A 19 0.51 -18.55 -1.73
CA ARG A 19 -0.64 -19.23 -1.11
C ARG A 19 -1.91 -18.99 -1.92
N CYS A 20 -2.95 -19.80 -1.70
CA CYS A 20 -4.28 -19.60 -2.29
C CYS A 20 -4.82 -18.23 -1.86
N GLY A 21 -5.40 -17.47 -2.78
CA GLY A 21 -5.81 -16.08 -2.52
C GLY A 21 -7.22 -15.91 -1.98
N GLY A 22 -7.79 -14.75 -2.27
CA GLY A 22 -9.00 -14.21 -1.65
C GLY A 22 -9.06 -12.69 -1.84
N GLU A 23 -10.11 -12.04 -1.33
CA GLU A 23 -10.15 -10.57 -1.34
C GLU A 23 -9.19 -10.01 -0.27
N ILE A 24 -8.43 -8.98 -0.61
CA ILE A 24 -7.59 -8.26 0.36
C ILE A 24 -8.52 -7.41 1.23
N ALA A 25 -8.56 -7.72 2.52
CA ALA A 25 -9.18 -6.87 3.52
C ALA A 25 -8.28 -5.63 3.72
N MET A 26 -8.58 -4.55 3.00
CA MET A 26 -7.70 -3.39 2.94
C MET A 26 -7.46 -2.74 4.31
N PRO A 27 -6.24 -2.25 4.59
CA PRO A 27 -5.93 -1.56 5.82
C PRO A 27 -6.65 -0.21 5.89
N THR A 28 -6.92 0.23 7.10
CA THR A 28 -7.66 1.47 7.36
C THR A 28 -6.90 2.37 8.30
N TRP A 29 -6.98 3.67 8.05
CA TRP A 29 -6.38 4.72 8.85
C TRP A 29 -7.47 5.39 9.69
N THR A 30 -7.27 5.49 10.99
CA THR A 30 -8.27 6.02 11.92
C THR A 30 -7.62 6.91 12.97
N GLY A 31 -8.44 7.74 13.61
CA GLY A 31 -8.01 8.58 14.72
C GLY A 31 -7.00 9.65 14.32
N LEU A 32 -7.04 10.10 13.06
CA LEU A 32 -6.14 11.13 12.55
C LEU A 32 -6.28 12.41 13.37
N SER A 33 -5.15 12.84 13.93
CA SER A 33 -4.95 14.17 14.48
C SER A 33 -3.79 14.82 13.73
N GLY A 34 -3.98 16.02 13.17
CA GLY A 34 -3.02 16.65 12.28
C GLY A 34 -3.23 16.26 10.82
N LYS A 35 -2.16 15.91 10.12
CA LYS A 35 -2.14 15.68 8.67
C LYS A 35 -1.46 14.36 8.32
N LEU A 36 -2.04 13.65 7.36
CA LEU A 36 -1.45 12.49 6.72
C LEU A 36 -1.64 12.64 5.22
N PHE A 37 -0.54 12.59 4.46
CA PHE A 37 -0.55 12.71 3.02
C PHE A 37 0.05 11.47 2.39
N HIS A 38 -0.58 10.98 1.31
CA HIS A 38 0.04 10.02 0.42
C HIS A 38 1.03 10.78 -0.46
N THR A 39 2.32 10.55 -0.24
CA THR A 39 3.40 11.20 -0.97
C THR A 39 3.60 10.56 -2.34
N GLY A 40 3.38 9.26 -2.44
CA GLY A 40 3.35 8.58 -3.73
C GLY A 40 3.47 7.08 -3.60
N SER A 41 3.13 6.40 -4.69
CA SER A 41 3.38 4.97 -4.86
C SER A 41 4.56 4.78 -5.83
N GLY A 42 5.50 3.93 -5.48
CA GLY A 42 6.69 3.66 -6.29
C GLY A 42 7.73 2.88 -5.49
N GLY A 43 8.97 2.79 -5.98
CA GLY A 43 10.01 2.01 -5.30
C GLY A 43 9.72 0.51 -5.35
N GLY A 44 10.38 -0.20 -6.27
CA GLY A 44 10.03 -1.58 -6.52
C GLY A 44 8.87 -1.68 -7.51
N ARG A 45 7.96 -2.61 -7.29
CA ARG A 45 7.02 -3.10 -8.31
C ARG A 45 5.56 -2.82 -7.95
N ARG A 46 4.66 -2.77 -8.93
CA ARG A 46 3.24 -2.94 -8.65
C ARG A 46 2.94 -4.39 -8.32
N LEU A 47 1.95 -4.64 -7.46
CA LEU A 47 1.68 -6.01 -7.08
C LEU A 47 1.07 -6.85 -8.21
N ASP A 48 0.45 -6.22 -9.22
CA ASP A 48 0.00 -6.87 -10.44
C ASP A 48 1.09 -7.04 -11.52
N ASP A 49 2.33 -6.62 -11.25
CA ASP A 49 3.43 -6.90 -12.16
C ASP A 49 3.76 -8.41 -12.16
N PRO A 50 4.20 -8.97 -13.29
CA PRO A 50 4.67 -10.35 -13.35
C PRO A 50 5.84 -10.60 -12.38
N VAL A 51 5.94 -11.81 -11.83
CA VAL A 51 7.12 -12.24 -11.07
C VAL A 51 8.23 -12.60 -12.06
N PRO A 52 9.38 -11.92 -12.04
CA PRO A 52 10.48 -12.22 -12.96
C PRO A 52 11.03 -13.63 -12.75
N GLY A 53 11.30 -14.34 -13.85
CA GLY A 53 11.79 -15.72 -13.81
C GLY A 53 10.76 -16.76 -13.35
N ALA A 54 9.48 -16.39 -13.22
CA ALA A 54 8.42 -17.33 -12.89
C ALA A 54 8.23 -18.39 -13.98
N THR A 55 8.12 -19.65 -13.56
CA THR A 55 7.79 -20.79 -14.44
C THR A 55 6.28 -20.90 -14.71
N GLU A 56 5.46 -20.40 -13.79
CA GLU A 56 4.00 -20.37 -13.92
C GLU A 56 3.56 -19.14 -14.73
N VAL A 57 2.90 -19.40 -15.87
CA VAL A 57 2.42 -18.34 -16.78
C VAL A 57 1.41 -17.44 -16.06
N GLY A 58 1.65 -16.12 -16.12
CA GLY A 58 0.77 -15.12 -15.53
C GLY A 58 0.91 -14.98 -14.01
N LEU A 59 1.91 -15.59 -13.37
CA LEU A 59 2.19 -15.35 -11.95
C LEU A 59 2.55 -13.88 -11.71
N THR A 60 1.78 -13.23 -10.83
CA THR A 60 2.02 -11.87 -10.35
C THR A 60 2.34 -11.86 -8.86
N TRP A 61 2.68 -10.70 -8.29
CA TRP A 61 2.79 -10.54 -6.84
C TRP A 61 1.43 -10.47 -6.12
N MET A 62 0.33 -10.58 -6.87
CA MET A 62 -1.02 -10.89 -6.34
C MET A 62 -1.30 -12.39 -6.35
N GLY A 63 -0.46 -13.20 -7.00
CA GLY A 63 -0.63 -14.65 -7.11
C GLY A 63 -0.84 -15.11 -8.55
N ALA A 64 -1.03 -16.43 -8.71
CA ALA A 64 -1.21 -17.06 -10.00
C ALA A 64 -2.70 -17.22 -10.36
N PRO A 65 -3.09 -17.03 -11.64
CA PRO A 65 -4.48 -17.20 -12.08
C PRO A 65 -5.09 -18.56 -11.72
N ARG A 66 -4.29 -19.64 -11.74
CA ARG A 66 -4.75 -21.00 -11.43
C ARG A 66 -4.91 -21.28 -9.94
N ARG A 67 -4.46 -20.37 -9.06
CA ARG A 67 -4.44 -20.54 -7.60
C ARG A 67 -5.34 -19.54 -6.86
N ASP A 68 -6.35 -19.02 -7.55
CA ASP A 68 -7.23 -17.97 -7.05
C ASP A 68 -6.43 -16.75 -6.56
N PRO A 69 -5.91 -15.89 -7.44
CA PRO A 69 -5.03 -14.79 -7.02
C PRO A 69 -5.77 -13.81 -6.09
N ALA A 70 -5.00 -13.11 -5.26
CA ALA A 70 -5.52 -12.06 -4.41
C ALA A 70 -6.24 -10.99 -5.25
N ARG A 71 -7.41 -10.57 -4.78
CA ARG A 71 -8.25 -9.55 -5.41
C ARG A 71 -8.38 -8.34 -4.53
N LEU A 72 -8.51 -7.17 -5.15
CA LEU A 72 -8.84 -5.96 -4.44
C LEU A 72 -10.36 -5.78 -4.35
N PRO A 73 -10.87 -5.21 -3.26
CA PRO A 73 -12.27 -4.84 -3.18
C PRO A 73 -12.58 -3.78 -4.27
N ALA A 74 -13.82 -3.76 -4.73
CA ALA A 74 -14.25 -2.81 -5.76
C ALA A 74 -13.97 -1.36 -5.34
N GLY A 75 -13.34 -0.59 -6.22
CA GLY A 75 -12.97 0.81 -5.98
C GLY A 75 -11.59 1.02 -5.33
N ALA A 76 -10.94 -0.05 -4.85
CA ALA A 76 -9.53 0.05 -4.46
C ALA A 76 -8.62 0.20 -5.69
N GLN A 77 -7.67 1.11 -5.59
CA GLN A 77 -6.56 1.21 -6.54
C GLN A 77 -5.56 0.09 -6.26
N GLN A 78 -4.96 -0.43 -7.32
CA GLN A 78 -3.81 -1.33 -7.23
C GLN A 78 -2.64 -0.73 -6.43
N MET A 79 -2.06 -1.53 -5.55
CA MET A 79 -0.92 -1.12 -4.72
C MET A 79 0.41 -1.31 -5.43
N TRP A 80 1.35 -0.45 -5.05
CA TRP A 80 2.76 -0.71 -5.18
C TRP A 80 3.27 -1.47 -3.97
N GLN A 81 4.40 -2.16 -4.14
CA GLN A 81 5.09 -2.79 -3.04
C GLN A 81 5.47 -1.76 -1.96
N ALA A 82 5.86 -0.54 -2.34
CA ALA A 82 6.09 0.55 -1.40
C ALA A 82 5.14 1.72 -1.68
N GLU A 83 4.52 2.20 -0.60
CA GLU A 83 3.64 3.35 -0.57
C GLU A 83 4.22 4.36 0.44
N TYR A 84 4.52 5.58 -0.01
CA TYR A 84 5.17 6.61 0.81
C TYR A 84 4.15 7.62 1.32
N TYR A 85 4.35 8.04 2.56
CA TYR A 85 3.47 8.97 3.24
C TYR A 85 4.27 10.00 4.01
N HIS A 86 3.69 11.19 4.18
CA HIS A 86 4.15 12.18 5.13
C HIS A 86 3.13 12.30 6.28
N LEU A 87 3.61 12.22 7.51
CA LEU A 87 2.82 12.45 8.72
C LEU A 87 3.27 13.77 9.36
N ASP A 88 2.31 14.56 9.80
CA ASP A 88 2.50 15.64 10.76
C ASP A 88 1.37 15.54 11.79
N GLY A 89 1.63 14.80 12.87
CA GLY A 89 0.65 14.52 13.91
C GLY A 89 0.62 13.05 14.30
N GLU A 90 -0.57 12.46 14.29
CA GLU A 90 -0.81 11.10 14.77
C GLU A 90 -1.94 10.39 14.01
N VAL A 91 -1.77 9.10 13.76
CA VAL A 91 -2.79 8.24 13.13
C VAL A 91 -2.63 6.79 13.59
N THR A 92 -3.69 5.99 13.51
CA THR A 92 -3.64 4.53 13.69
C THR A 92 -3.88 3.82 12.36
N LEU A 93 -2.91 3.03 11.92
CA LEU A 93 -3.03 2.07 10.82
C LEU A 93 -3.51 0.72 11.35
N HIS A 94 -4.61 0.21 10.82
CA HIS A 94 -5.13 -1.11 11.16
C HIS A 94 -4.79 -2.13 10.08
N HIS A 95 -4.21 -3.24 10.51
CA HIS A 95 -4.06 -4.43 9.67
C HIS A 95 -5.37 -5.21 9.76
N ASN A 96 -6.09 -5.29 8.65
CA ASN A 96 -7.48 -5.76 8.64
C ASN A 96 -7.63 -7.21 8.17
N GLU A 97 -6.52 -7.94 7.98
CA GLU A 97 -6.54 -9.34 7.56
C GLU A 97 -7.47 -10.18 8.45
N VAL A 98 -8.32 -10.98 7.79
CA VAL A 98 -9.19 -11.95 8.45
C VAL A 98 -8.75 -13.34 8.01
N ARG A 99 -8.15 -14.07 8.96
CA ARG A 99 -7.70 -15.44 8.75
C ARG A 99 -8.77 -16.27 8.04
N ARG A 100 -8.36 -17.00 6.99
CA ARG A 100 -9.17 -17.94 6.19
C ARG A 100 -10.21 -17.32 5.26
N THR A 101 -10.43 -16.01 5.26
CA THR A 101 -11.43 -15.37 4.38
C THR A 101 -10.88 -14.21 3.56
N SER A 102 -9.73 -13.64 3.93
CA SER A 102 -8.99 -12.70 3.11
C SER A 102 -7.70 -13.31 2.59
N ALA A 103 -7.13 -12.71 1.55
CA ALA A 103 -5.75 -13.00 1.17
C ALA A 103 -4.80 -12.69 2.35
N ASP A 104 -3.80 -13.54 2.56
CA ASP A 104 -2.74 -13.35 3.55
C ASP A 104 -1.79 -12.23 3.07
N TYR A 105 -1.51 -11.23 3.93
CA TYR A 105 -0.54 -10.19 3.61
C TYR A 105 0.12 -9.60 4.85
N ASP A 106 1.33 -9.06 4.68
CA ASP A 106 2.01 -8.30 5.71
C ASP A 106 2.19 -6.84 5.29
N LEU A 107 2.18 -5.96 6.30
CA LEU A 107 2.53 -4.54 6.17
C LEU A 107 3.73 -4.24 7.04
N THR A 108 4.84 -3.84 6.41
CA THR A 108 5.98 -3.29 7.14
C THR A 108 5.93 -1.77 7.06
N VAL A 109 6.07 -1.10 8.20
CA VAL A 109 6.12 0.37 8.25
C VAL A 109 7.45 0.82 8.81
N ALA A 110 8.13 1.71 8.08
CA ALA A 110 9.44 2.21 8.45
C ALA A 110 9.58 3.71 8.13
N PRO A 111 10.26 4.50 8.98
CA PRO A 111 10.60 5.87 8.66
C PRO A 111 11.55 5.91 7.46
N VAL A 112 11.43 6.95 6.64
CA VAL A 112 12.32 7.25 5.51
C VAL A 112 12.59 8.74 5.42
N THR A 113 13.65 9.12 4.73
CA THR A 113 13.96 10.51 4.39
C THR A 113 13.29 10.90 3.07
N TRP A 114 13.08 12.20 2.86
CA TRP A 114 12.62 12.70 1.56
C TRP A 114 13.56 12.28 0.41
N SER A 115 14.87 12.27 0.64
CA SER A 115 15.84 11.85 -0.38
C SER A 115 15.67 10.40 -0.80
N GLU A 116 15.28 9.50 0.11
CA GLU A 116 14.98 8.10 -0.20
C GLU A 116 13.68 7.97 -0.99
N VAL A 117 12.63 8.71 -0.58
CA VAL A 117 11.36 8.78 -1.31
C VAL A 117 11.59 9.29 -2.74
N ASP A 118 12.25 10.43 -2.90
CA ASP A 118 12.53 11.04 -4.20
C ASP A 118 13.36 10.10 -5.08
N ALA A 119 14.39 9.46 -4.53
CA ALA A 119 15.19 8.49 -5.26
C ALA A 119 14.36 7.31 -5.77
N ASP A 120 13.52 6.72 -4.92
CA ASP A 120 12.67 5.57 -5.30
C ASP A 120 11.55 5.94 -6.28
N LEU A 121 11.07 7.18 -6.24
CA LEU A 121 10.01 7.66 -7.13
C LEU A 121 10.51 8.17 -8.48
N THR A 122 11.73 8.74 -8.54
CA THR A 122 12.25 9.42 -9.73
C THR A 122 13.33 8.65 -10.47
N ARG A 123 13.98 7.67 -9.82
CA ARG A 123 15.05 6.89 -10.43
C ARG A 123 14.54 5.52 -10.80
N ALA A 124 14.91 5.07 -12.01
CA ALA A 124 14.71 3.69 -12.39
C ALA A 124 15.49 2.78 -11.42
N PRO A 125 14.85 1.80 -10.78
CA PRO A 125 15.53 0.85 -9.91
C PRO A 125 16.48 -0.03 -10.72
N HIS A 126 17.58 -0.46 -10.11
CA HIS A 126 18.56 -1.33 -10.78
C HIS A 126 17.91 -2.61 -11.32
N GLU A 127 18.26 -2.97 -12.56
CA GLU A 127 17.69 -4.07 -13.37
C GLU A 127 17.63 -5.42 -12.63
N TRP A 128 18.60 -5.69 -11.74
CA TRP A 128 18.71 -6.95 -11.00
C TRP A 128 17.71 -7.13 -9.84
N ARG A 129 16.90 -6.12 -9.49
CA ARG A 129 15.89 -6.24 -8.41
C ARG A 129 14.52 -6.75 -8.90
N GLY A 130 14.40 -7.07 -10.19
CA GLY A 130 13.15 -7.55 -10.77
C GLY A 130 12.05 -6.50 -10.73
N VAL A 131 12.44 -5.23 -10.91
CA VAL A 131 11.56 -4.08 -10.80
C VAL A 131 11.35 -3.47 -12.17
N VAL A 132 10.11 -3.51 -12.65
CA VAL A 132 9.77 -3.20 -14.05
C VAL A 132 9.20 -1.79 -14.21
N ARG A 133 8.86 -1.11 -13.11
CA ARG A 133 8.18 0.20 -13.14
C ARG A 133 8.80 1.17 -12.13
N TYR A 134 8.90 2.42 -12.55
CA TYR A 134 9.16 3.61 -11.72
C TYR A 134 8.12 4.65 -12.17
N GLY A 135 7.49 5.37 -11.25
CA GLY A 135 6.48 6.34 -11.67
C GLY A 135 5.60 6.83 -10.55
N LYS A 136 5.57 8.16 -10.43
CA LYS A 136 4.67 8.93 -9.56
C LYS A 136 3.22 8.54 -9.81
N VAL A 137 2.65 7.77 -8.91
CA VAL A 137 1.21 7.78 -8.71
C VAL A 137 0.96 8.66 -7.48
N ARG A 138 0.62 9.93 -7.73
CA ARG A 138 -0.16 10.86 -6.86
C ARG A 138 0.50 12.00 -6.07
N ASP A 139 1.72 12.44 -6.35
CA ASP A 139 2.10 13.80 -5.93
C ASP A 139 1.65 14.83 -6.97
N THR A 140 0.70 15.70 -6.60
CA THR A 140 0.23 16.81 -7.46
C THR A 140 0.99 18.11 -7.18
N GLY A 141 1.94 18.12 -6.23
CA GLY A 141 2.67 19.33 -5.81
C GLY A 141 1.82 20.35 -5.06
N THR A 142 0.57 20.00 -4.69
CA THR A 142 -0.39 20.90 -4.06
C THR A 142 -0.98 20.36 -2.76
N ASP A 143 -0.38 19.32 -2.18
CA ASP A 143 -0.87 18.62 -0.96
C ASP A 143 -2.30 18.08 -1.06
N ARG A 144 -2.86 18.00 -2.29
CA ARG A 144 -4.21 17.48 -2.59
C ARG A 144 -4.21 16.04 -3.09
N ALA A 145 -3.12 15.31 -2.84
CA ALA A 145 -3.05 13.89 -3.18
C ALA A 145 -4.24 13.15 -2.54
N PRO A 146 -4.89 12.19 -3.24
CA PRO A 146 -5.97 11.43 -2.66
C PRO A 146 -5.53 10.87 -1.33
N VAL A 147 -6.34 11.14 -0.32
CA VAL A 147 -6.22 10.60 1.01
C VAL A 147 -5.99 9.08 0.93
N PRO A 148 -5.12 8.47 1.77
CA PRO A 148 -4.99 7.02 1.84
C PRO A 148 -6.36 6.36 1.77
N GLN A 149 -6.49 5.29 0.98
CA GLN A 149 -7.77 4.81 0.44
C GLN A 149 -8.94 4.87 1.42
N TYR A 150 -8.70 4.50 2.69
CA TYR A 150 -9.68 4.51 3.77
C TYR A 150 -9.10 5.23 5.00
N LEU A 151 -9.34 6.54 5.11
CA LEU A 151 -8.90 7.39 6.22
C LEU A 151 -10.08 8.10 6.87
N THR A 152 -10.08 8.14 8.20
CA THR A 152 -11.02 8.96 8.97
C THR A 152 -10.33 9.59 10.19
N ARG A 153 -10.87 10.72 10.64
CA ARG A 153 -10.52 11.33 11.94
C ARG A 153 -11.11 10.56 13.12
N GLU A 154 -12.15 9.76 12.88
CA GLU A 154 -12.84 8.98 13.91
C GLU A 154 -12.02 7.78 14.39
N ARG A 155 -12.34 7.27 15.58
CA ARG A 155 -11.79 6.04 16.15
C ARG A 155 -12.93 5.00 16.29
N PRO A 156 -13.36 4.38 15.18
CA PRO A 156 -14.51 3.48 15.20
C PRO A 156 -14.22 2.23 16.04
N ALA A 157 -15.27 1.63 16.60
CA ALA A 157 -15.17 0.37 17.34
C ALA A 157 -14.74 -0.81 16.45
N ASP A 158 -15.14 -0.81 15.16
CA ASP A 158 -14.66 -1.77 14.16
C ASP A 158 -13.98 -1.01 13.00
N PRO A 159 -12.65 -1.00 12.92
CA PRO A 159 -11.92 -0.30 11.86
C PRO A 159 -12.16 -0.91 10.47
N ARG A 160 -12.61 -2.15 10.36
CA ARG A 160 -12.91 -2.80 9.08
C ARG A 160 -14.19 -2.26 8.43
N ARG A 161 -15.02 -1.55 9.20
CA ARG A 161 -16.26 -0.91 8.73
C ARG A 161 -16.07 0.54 8.30
N VAL A 162 -14.83 1.05 8.30
CA VAL A 162 -14.53 2.37 7.73
C VAL A 162 -14.99 2.35 6.26
N PRO A 163 -15.78 3.35 5.82
CA PRO A 163 -16.30 3.39 4.47
C PRO A 163 -15.20 3.23 3.43
N GLN A 164 -15.38 2.27 2.52
CA GLN A 164 -14.40 1.95 1.50
C GLN A 164 -14.48 2.90 0.29
N ARG A 165 -14.63 4.19 0.57
CA ARG A 165 -14.64 5.26 -0.44
C ARG A 165 -13.67 6.34 0.02
N SER A 166 -12.69 6.67 -0.82
CA SER A 166 -11.84 7.82 -0.56
C SER A 166 -12.69 9.09 -0.66
N ALA A 167 -12.88 9.78 0.46
CA ALA A 167 -13.45 11.12 0.48
C ALA A 167 -12.30 12.13 0.33
N LEU A 168 -12.46 13.11 -0.56
CA LEU A 168 -11.57 14.27 -0.69
C LEU A 168 -11.71 15.20 0.52
#